data_AF-A0A9W6RAX2-F1
#
_entry.id   AF-A0A9W6RAX2-F1
#
_cell.length_a   1.000
_cell.length_b   1.000
_cell.length_c   1.000
_cell.angle_alpha   90.00
_cell.angle_beta   90.00
_cell.angle_gamma   90.00
#
_symmetry.space_group_name_H-M   'P 1'
#
loop_
_entity.id
_entity.type
_entity.pdbx_description
1 polymer ?
#
loop_
_entity_poly.entity_id
_entity_poly.type
_entity_poly.pdbx_seq_one_letter_code
_entity_poly.pdbx_strand_id
1 'polypeptide(L)'
;MAIRNSEALDVLIRVAADSRVSWRAVELAGRGISADAAGTIWVMDSGKKSLSGDAFADLLMAQVELVDELADTWRLFDKQDISLKEFEVRLESIVVRFEEWGPRS
;
A
#
# COMPACT_ATOMS: atom_id res chain seq x y z
N MET A 1 7.70 2.25 23.89
CA MET A 1 6.67 2.94 23.11
C MET A 1 7.00 2.66 21.64
N ALA A 2 6.43 1.59 21.08
CA ALA A 2 6.73 1.20 19.71
C ALA A 2 6.10 2.24 18.77
N ILE A 3 6.94 2.86 17.96
CA ILE A 3 6.48 3.63 16.80
C ILE A 3 5.62 2.66 16.00
N ARG A 4 4.31 2.92 15.85
CA ARG A 4 3.50 2.19 14.87
C ARG A 4 4.10 2.55 13.52
N ASN A 5 4.99 1.72 13.01
CA ASN A 5 5.38 1.76 11.61
C ASN A 5 4.08 1.62 10.79
N SER A 6 3.92 2.42 9.73
CA SER A 6 2.84 2.24 8.76
C SER A 6 2.81 0.75 8.38
N GLU A 7 1.68 0.08 8.55
CA GLU A 7 1.54 -1.36 8.26
C GLU A 7 1.86 -1.62 6.78
N ALA A 8 1.43 -0.73 5.89
CA ALA A 8 1.82 -0.76 4.49
C ALA A 8 3.35 -0.70 4.32
N LEU A 9 4.03 0.25 4.99
CA LEU A 9 5.48 0.38 4.92
C LEU A 9 6.20 -0.88 5.42
N ASP A 10 5.75 -1.48 6.53
CA ASP A 10 6.33 -2.72 7.05
C ASP A 10 6.19 -3.87 6.05
N VAL A 11 5.00 -4.05 5.46
CA VAL A 11 4.77 -5.08 4.44
C VAL A 11 5.64 -4.83 3.20
N LEU A 12 5.69 -3.61 2.68
CA LEU A 12 6.45 -3.28 1.47
C LEU A 12 7.96 -3.45 1.68
N ILE A 13 8.49 -3.13 2.87
CA ILE A 13 9.89 -3.41 3.21
C ILE A 13 10.15 -4.91 3.24
N ARG A 14 9.24 -5.71 3.81
CA ARG A 14 9.38 -7.18 3.82
C ARG A 14 9.38 -7.74 2.40
N VAL A 15 8.50 -7.26 1.53
CA VAL A 15 8.50 -7.62 0.11
C VAL A 15 9.86 -7.32 -0.51
N ALA A 16 10.37 -6.09 -0.36
CA ALA A 16 11.63 -5.68 -0.96
C ALA A 16 12.86 -6.42 -0.41
N ALA A 17 12.79 -6.93 0.82
CA ALA A 17 13.88 -7.63 1.50
C ALA A 17 13.85 -9.16 1.33
N ASP A 18 12.76 -9.74 0.83
CA ASP A 18 12.61 -11.19 0.73
C ASP A 18 13.34 -11.76 -0.49
N SER A 19 14.23 -12.73 -0.28
CA SER A 19 15.02 -13.34 -1.36
C SER A 19 14.21 -14.17 -2.36
N ARG A 20 12.96 -14.52 -2.03
CA ARG A 20 12.05 -15.33 -2.89
C ARG A 20 11.33 -14.48 -3.93
N VAL A 21 11.25 -13.16 -3.75
CA VAL A 21 10.54 -12.29 -4.68
C VAL A 21 11.43 -11.91 -5.87
N SER A 22 10.80 -11.51 -6.97
CA SER A 22 11.51 -11.03 -8.15
C SER A 22 11.93 -9.56 -8.02
N TRP A 23 12.76 -9.10 -8.94
CA TRP A 23 13.08 -7.67 -9.07
C TRP A 23 11.86 -6.81 -9.42
N ARG A 24 10.87 -7.38 -10.11
CA ARG A 24 9.60 -6.69 -10.39
C ARG A 24 8.81 -6.44 -9.11
N ALA A 25 8.74 -7.42 -8.21
CA ALA A 25 8.09 -7.25 -6.91
C ALA A 25 8.81 -6.20 -6.05
N VAL A 26 10.16 -6.14 -6.10
CA VAL A 26 10.95 -5.09 -5.43
C VAL A 26 10.62 -3.70 -6.00
N GLU A 27 10.54 -3.57 -7.33
CA GLU A 27 10.14 -2.31 -7.98
C GLU A 27 8.73 -1.87 -7.56
N LEU A 28 7.76 -2.80 -7.57
CA LEU A 28 6.40 -2.55 -7.13
C LEU A 28 6.35 -2.11 -5.66
N ALA A 29 7.15 -2.74 -4.79
CA ALA A 29 7.25 -2.34 -3.39
C ALA A 29 7.76 -0.90 -3.24
N GLY A 30 8.80 -0.51 -4.00
CA GLY A 30 9.32 0.86 -4.01
C GLY A 30 8.29 1.90 -4.47
N ARG A 31 7.50 1.56 -5.50
CA ARG A 31 6.37 2.39 -5.96
C ARG A 31 5.29 2.54 -4.88
N GLY A 32 4.91 1.42 -4.24
CA GLY A 32 3.96 1.43 -3.14
C GLY A 32 4.40 2.31 -1.97
N ILE A 33 5.68 2.26 -1.58
CA ILE A 33 6.24 3.12 -0.52
C ILE A 33 6.12 4.60 -0.89
N SER A 34 6.43 4.92 -2.14
CA SER A 34 6.36 6.30 -2.64
C SER A 34 4.91 6.82 -2.66
N ALA A 35 3.97 5.97 -3.07
CA ALA A 35 2.54 6.30 -3.09
C ALA A 35 1.96 6.48 -1.67
N ASP A 36 2.28 5.58 -0.72
CA ASP A 36 1.86 5.69 0.69
C ASP A 36 2.38 6.99 1.34
N ALA A 37 3.64 7.34 1.08
CA ALA A 37 4.25 8.57 1.56
C ALA A 37 3.57 9.82 0.96
N ALA A 38 3.32 9.82 -0.35
CA ALA A 38 2.63 10.92 -1.02
C ALA A 38 1.19 11.11 -0.51
N GLY A 39 0.47 10.00 -0.33
CA GLY A 39 -0.87 10.00 0.26
C GLY A 39 -0.90 10.56 1.68
N THR A 40 0.05 10.16 2.52
CA THR A 40 0.21 10.69 3.88
C THR A 40 0.46 12.20 3.87
N ILE A 41 1.36 12.68 3.00
CA ILE A 41 1.63 14.12 2.86
C ILE A 41 0.36 14.88 2.46
N TRP A 42 -0.38 14.38 1.48
CA TRP A 42 -1.61 15.02 1.03
C TRP A 42 -2.67 15.09 2.14
N VAL A 43 -2.89 14.00 2.87
CA VAL A 43 -3.83 13.96 4.01
C VAL A 43 -3.49 15.03 5.04
N MET A 44 -2.20 15.21 5.34
CA MET A 44 -1.71 16.18 6.32
C MET A 44 -1.84 17.63 5.84
N ASP A 45 -1.57 17.89 4.56
CA ASP A 45 -1.52 19.24 4.01
C ASP A 45 -2.92 19.78 3.63
N SER A 46 -3.64 19.01 2.84
CA SER A 46 -4.81 19.46 2.09
C SER A 46 -6.07 18.62 2.32
N GLY A 47 -5.94 17.32 2.58
CA GLY A 47 -7.08 16.38 2.58
C GLY A 47 -8.22 16.74 3.53
N LYS A 48 -7.90 17.13 4.78
CA LYS A 48 -8.90 17.57 5.77
C LYS A 48 -9.62 18.87 5.40
N LYS A 49 -9.03 19.70 4.55
CA LYS A 49 -9.57 21.01 4.16
C LYS A 49 -10.30 20.97 2.82
N SER A 50 -9.95 20.00 1.96
CA SER A 50 -10.46 19.90 0.59
C SER A 50 -11.76 19.10 0.46
N LEU A 51 -12.12 18.30 1.46
CA LEU A 51 -13.27 17.39 1.41
C LEU A 51 -14.22 17.63 2.58
N SER A 52 -15.50 17.29 2.36
CA SER A 52 -16.46 17.17 3.46
C SER A 52 -16.06 15.99 4.38
N GLY A 53 -16.53 16.02 5.62
CA GLY A 53 -16.11 15.04 6.63
C GLY A 53 -16.46 13.59 6.26
N ASP A 54 -17.60 13.38 5.62
CA ASP A 54 -18.06 12.10 5.06
C ASP A 54 -17.19 11.65 3.88
N ALA A 55 -16.98 12.51 2.88
CA ALA A 55 -16.13 12.18 1.73
C ALA A 55 -14.68 11.89 2.14
N PHE A 56 -14.17 12.61 3.15
CA PHE A 56 -12.84 12.34 3.70
C PHE A 56 -12.80 11.01 4.47
N ALA A 57 -13.84 10.69 5.24
CA ALA A 57 -13.93 9.41 5.95
C ALA A 57 -13.99 8.23 4.97
N ASP A 58 -14.80 8.32 3.92
CA ASP A 58 -14.91 7.29 2.88
C ASP A 58 -13.56 7.05 2.19
N LEU A 59 -12.84 8.13 1.87
CA LEU A 59 -11.52 8.04 1.27
C LEU A 59 -10.49 7.40 2.23
N LEU A 60 -10.52 7.72 3.53
CA LEU A 60 -9.66 7.06 4.51
C LEU A 60 -10.01 5.57 4.70
N MET A 61 -11.30 5.21 4.67
CA MET A 61 -11.72 3.80 4.73
C MET A 61 -11.19 3.02 3.53
N ALA A 62 -11.27 3.58 2.33
CA ALA A 62 -10.69 2.96 1.13
C ALA A 62 -9.16 2.76 1.24
N GLN A 63 -8.46 3.63 1.97
CA GLN A 63 -7.03 3.44 2.27
C GLN A 63 -6.80 2.23 3.16
N VAL A 64 -7.59 2.10 4.24
CA VAL A 64 -7.49 0.98 5.19
C VAL A 64 -7.71 -0.34 4.46
N GLU A 65 -8.72 -0.41 3.61
CA GLU A 65 -8.98 -1.61 2.79
C GLU A 65 -7.80 -1.98 1.88
N LEU A 66 -7.10 -1.00 1.30
CA LEU A 66 -5.90 -1.23 0.51
C LEU A 66 -4.74 -1.78 1.33
N VAL A 67 -4.55 -1.26 2.55
CA VAL A 67 -3.52 -1.73 3.48
C VAL A 67 -3.82 -3.17 3.92
N ASP A 68 -5.08 -3.49 4.23
CA ASP A 68 -5.50 -4.84 4.59
C ASP A 68 -5.28 -5.82 3.42
N GLU A 69 -5.64 -5.43 2.20
CA GLU A 69 -5.43 -6.26 1.00
C GLU A 69 -3.95 -6.50 0.71
N LEU A 70 -3.09 -5.50 0.93
CA LEU A 70 -1.64 -5.62 0.83
C LEU A 70 -1.09 -6.62 1.85
N ALA A 71 -1.50 -6.49 3.11
CA ALA A 71 -1.08 -7.39 4.19
C ALA A 71 -1.53 -8.82 3.93
N ASP A 72 -2.78 -9.02 3.48
CA ASP A 72 -3.32 -10.33 3.15
C ASP A 72 -2.63 -10.95 1.93
N THR A 73 -2.35 -10.17 0.89
CA THR A 73 -1.63 -10.62 -0.30
C THR A 73 -0.21 -11.09 0.06
N TRP A 74 0.49 -10.32 0.89
CA TRP A 74 1.80 -10.72 1.41
C TRP A 74 1.71 -12.01 2.25
N ARG A 75 0.74 -12.09 3.17
CA ARG A 75 0.54 -13.27 4.02
C ARG A 75 0.29 -14.55 3.21
N LEU A 76 -0.53 -14.46 2.16
CA LEU A 76 -0.80 -15.60 1.27
C LEU A 76 0.47 -16.05 0.54
N PHE A 77 1.28 -15.11 0.06
CA PHE A 77 2.56 -15.43 -0.58
C PHE A 77 3.55 -16.04 0.42
N ASP A 78 3.66 -15.47 1.63
CA ASP A 78 4.59 -15.93 2.66
C ASP A 78 4.29 -17.36 3.10
N LYS A 79 3.00 -17.72 3.20
CA LYS A 79 2.51 -19.07 3.46
C LYS A 79 2.60 -20.02 2.25
N GLN A 80 3.02 -19.52 1.09
CA GLN A 80 3.04 -20.26 -0.18
C GLN A 80 1.66 -20.71 -0.66
N ASP A 81 0.59 -20.03 -0.22
CA ASP A 81 -0.79 -20.27 -0.66
C ASP A 81 -1.03 -19.73 -2.08
N ILE A 82 -0.21 -18.77 -2.53
CA ILE A 82 -0.22 -18.22 -3.89
C ILE A 82 1.18 -18.28 -4.51
N SER A 83 1.23 -18.39 -5.85
CA SER A 83 2.50 -18.38 -6.59
C SER A 83 3.12 -16.97 -6.65
N LEU A 84 4.43 -16.89 -6.94
CA LEU A 84 5.11 -15.60 -7.17
C LEU A 84 4.42 -14.77 -8.27
N LYS A 85 4.01 -15.40 -9.37
CA LYS A 85 3.32 -14.72 -10.48
C LYS A 85 1.98 -14.15 -10.03
N GLU A 86 1.23 -14.89 -9.23
CA GLU A 86 -0.05 -14.43 -8.69
C GLU A 86 0.15 -13.30 -7.69
N PHE A 87 1.16 -13.42 -6.83
CA PHE A 87 1.56 -12.36 -5.90
C PHE A 87 1.91 -11.07 -6.64
N GLU A 88 2.72 -11.13 -7.71
CA GLU A 88 3.10 -9.96 -8.51
C GLU A 88 1.89 -9.26 -9.13
N VAL A 89 0.94 -10.02 -9.69
CA VAL A 89 -0.28 -9.47 -10.29
C VAL A 89 -1.14 -8.75 -9.25
N ARG A 90 -1.31 -9.36 -8.07
CA ARG A 90 -2.06 -8.75 -6.96
C ARG A 90 -1.36 -7.52 -6.42
N LEU A 91 -0.04 -7.61 -6.19
CA LEU A 91 0.77 -6.49 -5.72
C LEU A 91 0.71 -5.31 -6.71
N GLU A 92 0.82 -5.57 -8.01
CA GLU A 92 0.71 -4.54 -9.04
C GLU A 92 -0.65 -3.83 -9.00
N SER A 93 -1.75 -4.60 -8.92
CA SER A 93 -3.10 -4.06 -8.79
C SER A 93 -3.26 -3.17 -7.55
N ILE A 94 -2.72 -3.60 -6.42
CA ILE A 94 -2.76 -2.85 -5.16
C ILE A 94 -1.94 -1.56 -5.26
N VAL A 95 -0.72 -1.63 -5.80
CA VAL A 95 0.16 -0.47 -5.96
C VAL A 95 -0.46 0.57 -6.89
N VAL A 96 -1.06 0.16 -8.00
CA VAL A 96 -1.79 1.08 -8.89
C VAL A 96 -2.92 1.78 -8.13
N ARG A 97 -3.67 1.05 -7.29
CA ARG A 97 -4.73 1.67 -6.48
C ARG A 97 -4.18 2.61 -5.40
N PHE A 98 -3.02 2.33 -4.81
CA PHE A 98 -2.34 3.29 -3.93
C PHE A 98 -1.94 4.57 -4.68
N GLU A 99 -1.42 4.44 -5.90
CA GLU A 99 -1.05 5.58 -6.75
C GLU A 99 -2.27 6.42 -7.15
N GLU A 100 -3.43 5.79 -7.29
CA GLU A 100 -4.69 6.45 -7.66
C GLU A 100 -5.54 6.93 -6.47
N TRP A 101 -5.20 6.53 -5.24
CA TRP A 101 -6.00 6.80 -4.04
C TRP A 101 -5.99 8.28 -3.63
N GLY A 102 -4.84 8.97 -3.78
CA GLY A 102 -4.73 10.40 -3.49
C GLY A 102 -5.31 11.27 -4.62
N PRO A 103 -5.67 12.54 -4.37
CA PRO A 103 -6.18 13.37 -5.45
C PRO A 103 -5.07 13.63 -6.47
N ARG A 104 -5.46 13.45 -7.72
CA ARG A 104 -4.67 13.83 -8.88
C ARG A 104 -4.46 15.35 -8.80
N SER A 105 -3.21 15.75 -8.62
CA SER A 105 -2.76 17.14 -8.77
C SER A 105 -3.11 17.69 -10.16
#